data_AF-A0AAW4BI14-F1
#
_entry.id   AF-A0AAW4BI14-F1
#
_cell.length_a   1.000
_cell.length_b   1.000
_cell.length_c   1.000
_cell.angle_alpha   90.00
_cell.angle_beta   90.00
_cell.angle_gamma   90.00
#
_symmetry.space_group_name_H-M   'P 1'
#
loop_
_entity.id
_entity.type
_entity.pdbx_description
1 polymer ?
#
loop_
_entity_poly.entity_id
_entity_poly.type
_entity_poly.pdbx_seq_one_letter_code
_entity_poly.pdbx_strand_id
1 'polypeptide(L)'
;MKIDYLHIRSGFKNVQDLEIDFDNRQLLTVLIGRNGSGKSNVIEALVRIFRALDLGDEPAPFSYKLSYSLGSSSDRRIEVDASPEYGSTPIQQHKIQVSTLGESGQYSLPESISLSKVTRDKEGNSDYLPKHLFAYYSGPSDRLEDLFKPH
;
A
#
# COMPACT_ATOMS: atom_id res chain seq x y z
N MET A 1 0.53 -4.28 -11.22
CA MET A 1 1.00 -3.99 -9.86
C MET A 1 1.32 -5.32 -9.19
N LYS A 2 2.40 -5.37 -8.41
CA LYS A 2 2.71 -6.48 -7.52
C LYS A 2 3.14 -5.95 -6.16
N ILE A 3 2.56 -6.46 -5.08
CA ILE A 3 3.01 -6.13 -3.72
C ILE A 3 4.21 -7.04 -3.43
N ASP A 4 5.30 -6.45 -2.96
CA ASP A 4 6.54 -7.15 -2.66
C ASP A 4 6.68 -7.37 -1.16
N TYR A 5 6.34 -6.37 -0.35
CA TYR A 5 6.51 -6.42 1.10
C TYR A 5 5.49 -5.56 1.85
N LEU A 6 5.05 -6.03 3.01
CA LEU A 6 4.24 -5.28 3.96
C LEU A 6 4.77 -5.50 5.38
N HIS A 7 5.00 -4.41 6.11
CA HIS A 7 5.21 -4.40 7.56
C HIS A 7 4.14 -3.55 8.21
N ILE A 8 3.30 -4.15 9.05
CA ILE A 8 2.39 -3.44 9.94
C ILE A 8 3.07 -3.38 11.30
N ARG A 9 3.70 -2.23 11.61
CA ARG A 9 4.46 -2.05 12.84
C ARG A 9 3.54 -1.97 14.05
N SER A 10 2.59 -1.04 14.01
CA SER A 10 1.70 -0.77 15.15
C SER A 10 0.46 0.01 14.75
N GLY A 11 -0.51 0.09 15.66
CA GLY A 11 -1.69 0.93 15.52
C GLY A 11 -2.84 0.32 14.71
N PHE A 12 -2.78 -0.97 14.37
CA PHE A 12 -3.80 -1.61 13.54
C PHE A 12 -4.43 -2.86 14.17
N LYS A 13 -5.49 -2.66 14.95
CA LYS A 13 -6.29 -3.72 15.58
C LYS A 13 -5.40 -4.73 16.33
N ASN A 14 -5.62 -6.03 16.12
CA ASN A 14 -4.84 -7.12 16.71
C ASN A 14 -3.59 -7.49 15.91
N VAL A 15 -3.26 -6.75 14.85
CA VAL A 15 -2.04 -6.98 14.07
C VAL A 15 -0.99 -5.99 14.57
N GLN A 16 0.06 -6.53 15.19
CA GLN A 16 1.18 -5.77 15.73
C GLN A 16 2.46 -6.47 15.26
N ASP A 17 3.41 -5.67 14.79
CA ASP A 17 4.70 -6.13 14.28
C ASP A 17 4.61 -7.32 13.31
N LEU A 18 3.72 -7.21 12.32
CA LEU A 18 3.54 -8.23 11.29
C LEU A 18 4.33 -7.86 10.04
N GLU A 19 5.26 -8.72 9.67
CA GLU A 19 5.99 -8.64 8.41
C GLU A 19 5.54 -9.75 7.44
N ILE A 20 5.31 -9.38 6.19
CA ILE A 20 4.97 -10.29 5.10
C ILE A 20 5.85 -9.93 3.90
N ASP A 21 6.72 -10.87 3.52
CA ASP A 21 7.35 -10.88 2.20
C ASP A 21 6.44 -11.68 1.26
N PHE A 22 5.95 -11.04 0.20
CA PHE A 22 5.02 -11.65 -0.75
C PHE A 22 5.74 -12.45 -1.85
N ASP A 23 7.08 -12.46 -1.85
CA ASP A 23 7.95 -13.03 -2.88
C ASP A 23 7.63 -12.46 -4.28
N ASN A 24 8.48 -11.54 -4.72
CA ASN A 24 8.35 -10.89 -6.02
C ASN A 24 8.50 -11.83 -7.23
N ARG A 25 8.74 -13.14 -7.02
CA ARG A 25 8.78 -14.18 -8.07
C ARG A 25 7.48 -14.97 -8.20
N GLN A 26 6.62 -14.97 -7.18
CA GLN A 26 5.37 -15.75 -7.16
C GLN A 26 4.16 -14.93 -7.61
N LEU A 27 3.27 -15.52 -8.41
CA LEU A 27 2.06 -14.83 -8.88
C LEU A 27 0.93 -14.81 -7.84
N LEU A 28 0.92 -15.78 -6.93
CA LEU A 28 -0.16 -16.01 -5.99
C LEU A 28 0.40 -16.13 -4.57
N THR A 29 -0.15 -15.32 -3.66
CA THR A 29 0.08 -15.45 -2.21
C THR A 29 -1.19 -15.97 -1.56
N VAL A 30 -1.08 -17.03 -0.76
CA VAL A 30 -2.21 -17.61 -0.03
C VAL A 30 -1.96 -17.44 1.47
N LEU A 31 -2.84 -16.69 2.15
CA LEU A 31 -2.79 -16.50 3.59
C LEU A 31 -3.69 -17.53 4.30
N ILE A 32 -3.09 -18.49 5.01
CA ILE A 32 -3.80 -19.57 5.72
C ILE A 32 -3.63 -19.41 7.24
N GLY A 33 -4.69 -19.65 7.99
CA GLY A 33 -4.66 -19.57 9.46
C GLY A 33 -6.03 -19.74 10.09
N ARG A 34 -6.07 -19.89 11.42
CA ARG A 34 -7.32 -20.08 12.19
C ARG A 34 -8.24 -18.85 12.11
N ASN A 35 -9.52 -19.04 12.40
CA ASN A 35 -10.45 -17.91 12.54
C ASN A 35 -9.94 -16.95 13.64
N GLY A 36 -10.03 -15.65 13.39
CA GLY A 36 -9.48 -14.63 14.29
C GLY A 36 -7.97 -14.37 14.17
N SER A 37 -7.23 -15.12 13.34
CA SER A 37 -5.77 -14.95 13.18
C SER A 37 -5.33 -13.68 12.43
N GLY A 38 -6.24 -12.75 12.12
CA GLY A 38 -5.90 -11.49 11.46
C GLY A 38 -5.82 -11.51 9.93
N LYS A 39 -6.13 -12.61 9.24
CA LYS A 39 -6.08 -12.69 7.76
C LYS A 39 -6.88 -11.56 7.07
N SER A 40 -8.14 -11.38 7.44
CA SER A 40 -8.98 -10.32 6.89
C SER A 40 -8.47 -8.92 7.27
N ASN A 41 -7.77 -8.80 8.41
CA ASN A 41 -7.15 -7.53 8.79
C ASN A 41 -5.97 -7.20 7.88
N VAL A 42 -5.16 -8.16 7.44
CA VAL A 42 -4.10 -7.90 6.43
C VAL A 42 -4.70 -7.33 5.14
N ILE A 43 -5.81 -7.92 4.65
CA ILE A 43 -6.50 -7.40 3.46
C ILE A 43 -7.04 -5.99 3.72
N GLU A 44 -7.68 -5.75 4.87
CA GLU A 44 -8.19 -4.43 5.22
C GLU A 44 -7.08 -3.38 5.38
N ALA A 45 -5.92 -3.77 5.90
CA ALA A 45 -4.75 -2.92 6.04
C ALA A 45 -4.29 -2.42 4.67
N LEU A 46 -4.18 -3.33 3.69
CA LEU A 46 -3.82 -2.97 2.32
C LEU A 46 -4.82 -2.00 1.70
N VAL A 47 -6.12 -2.24 1.88
CA VAL A 47 -7.17 -1.33 1.37
C VAL A 47 -7.04 0.07 1.99
N ARG A 48 -6.85 0.15 3.32
CA ARG A 48 -6.67 1.44 4.01
C ARG A 48 -5.40 2.18 3.58
N ILE A 49 -4.30 1.46 3.38
CA ILE A 49 -3.04 2.05 2.90
C ILE A 49 -3.26 2.66 1.52
N PHE A 50 -3.78 1.88 0.56
CA PHE A 50 -3.97 2.38 -0.79
C PHE A 50 -5.00 3.51 -0.85
N ARG A 51 -6.07 3.47 -0.05
CA ARG A 51 -7.01 4.59 0.09
C ARG A 51 -6.33 5.88 0.55
N ALA A 52 -5.52 5.81 1.62
CA ALA A 52 -4.83 6.99 2.15
C ALA A 52 -3.87 7.60 1.12
N LEU A 53 -3.20 6.75 0.33
CA LEU A 53 -2.34 7.19 -0.78
C LEU A 53 -3.14 7.79 -1.95
N ASP A 54 -4.33 7.26 -2.21
CA ASP A 54 -5.21 7.69 -3.31
C ASP A 54 -5.80 9.07 -3.05
N LEU A 55 -6.34 9.27 -1.84
CA LEU A 55 -6.96 10.52 -1.38
C LEU A 55 -5.90 11.58 -1.04
N GLY A 56 -4.82 11.19 -0.36
CA GLY A 56 -3.68 12.02 0.01
C GLY A 56 -3.95 13.18 0.98
N ASP A 57 -5.18 13.34 1.44
CA ASP A 57 -5.59 14.26 2.50
C ASP A 57 -5.88 13.54 3.83
N GLU A 58 -5.88 12.21 3.83
CA GLU A 58 -6.02 11.38 5.03
C GLU A 58 -4.67 11.18 5.74
N PRO A 59 -4.64 11.22 7.09
CA PRO A 59 -3.46 10.84 7.84
C PRO A 59 -3.10 9.37 7.60
N ALA A 60 -1.85 8.99 7.90
CA ALA A 60 -1.45 7.59 7.86
C ALA A 60 -2.38 6.76 8.75
N PRO A 61 -3.03 5.70 8.25
CA PRO A 61 -4.05 4.98 9.02
C PRO A 61 -3.49 4.24 10.23
N PHE A 62 -2.20 3.90 10.19
CA PHE A 62 -1.42 3.21 11.23
C PHE A 62 0.07 3.27 10.82
N SER A 63 0.95 2.68 11.62
CA SER A 63 2.39 2.65 11.33
C SER A 63 2.74 1.46 10.44
N TYR A 64 3.25 1.71 9.23
CA TYR A 64 3.56 0.65 8.26
C TYR A 64 4.74 0.95 7.32
N LYS A 65 5.28 -0.11 6.73
CA LYS A 65 6.05 -0.06 5.48
C LYS A 65 5.36 -0.89 4.41
N LEU A 66 5.31 -0.38 3.19
CA LEU A 66 4.79 -1.10 2.03
C LEU A 66 5.78 -0.94 0.88
N SER A 67 6.09 -2.04 0.19
CA SER A 67 6.81 -2.01 -1.08
C SER A 67 5.99 -2.70 -2.15
N TYR A 68 5.86 -2.06 -3.30
CA TYR A 68 5.17 -2.62 -4.46
C TYR A 68 5.80 -2.13 -5.76
N SER A 69 5.56 -2.88 -6.83
CA SER A 69 6.00 -2.55 -8.17
C SER A 69 4.85 -2.34 -9.14
N LEU A 70 5.05 -1.44 -10.10
CA LEU A 70 4.14 -1.10 -11.19
C LEU A 70 4.82 -1.33 -12.54
N GLY A 71 4.01 -1.48 -13.60
CA GLY A 71 4.48 -1.79 -14.95
C GLY A 71 4.45 -3.28 -15.28
N SER A 72 4.60 -3.59 -16.57
CA SER A 72 4.58 -4.95 -17.11
C SER A 72 5.78 -5.77 -16.65
N SER A 73 6.92 -5.10 -16.43
CA SER A 73 8.19 -5.68 -16.01
C SER A 73 8.66 -5.10 -14.67
N SER A 74 7.72 -4.66 -13.82
CA SER A 74 8.04 -3.98 -12.55
C SER A 74 8.91 -2.73 -12.75
N ASP A 75 8.65 -2.00 -13.83
CA ASP A 75 9.36 -0.80 -14.29
C ASP A 75 9.53 0.27 -13.21
N ARG A 76 8.63 0.33 -12.23
CA ARG A 76 8.71 1.25 -11.10
C ARG A 76 8.53 0.49 -9.80
N ARG A 77 9.44 0.70 -8.85
CA ARG A 77 9.34 0.23 -7.47
C ARG A 77 9.04 1.41 -6.56
N ILE A 78 7.99 1.26 -5.76
CA ILE A 78 7.53 2.28 -4.82
C ILE A 78 7.68 1.70 -3.42
N GLU A 79 8.32 2.48 -2.54
CA GLU A 79 8.45 2.18 -1.13
C GLU A 79 7.79 3.30 -0.32
N VAL A 80 6.86 2.91 0.53
CA VAL A 80 6.10 3.81 1.40
C VAL A 80 6.43 3.46 2.84
N ASP A 81 6.98 4.41 3.58
CA ASP A 81 7.16 4.34 5.02
C ASP A 81 6.30 5.42 5.67
N ALA A 82 5.26 5.00 6.39
CA ALA A 82 4.29 5.93 6.96
C ALA A 82 3.95 5.62 8.42
N SER A 83 3.74 6.69 9.18
CA SER A 83 3.33 6.60 10.58
C SER A 83 2.60 7.87 11.01
N PRO A 84 1.49 7.76 11.78
CA PRO A 84 0.85 8.91 12.41
C PRO A 84 1.81 9.75 13.27
N GLU A 85 2.87 9.13 13.79
CA GLU A 85 3.84 9.76 14.69
C GLU A 85 4.89 10.63 13.95
N TYR A 86 5.00 10.53 12.63
CA TYR A 86 6.02 11.28 11.88
C TYR A 86 5.70 12.77 11.73
N GLY A 87 4.46 13.20 11.96
CA GLY A 87 4.07 14.59 11.92
C GLY A 87 2.57 14.81 12.04
N SER A 88 2.12 16.06 11.85
CA SER A 88 0.72 16.45 12.04
C SER A 88 -0.08 16.53 10.75
N THR A 89 0.56 16.40 9.59
CA THR A 89 -0.09 16.45 8.27
C THR A 89 0.12 15.15 7.50
N PRO A 90 -0.81 14.76 6.59
CA PRO A 90 -0.65 13.59 5.73
C PRO A 90 0.69 13.52 5.01
N ILE A 91 1.16 14.66 4.48
CA ILE A 91 2.44 14.76 3.75
C ILE A 91 3.63 14.45 4.68
N GLN A 92 3.62 14.93 5.93
CA GLN A 92 4.68 14.63 6.89
C GLN A 92 4.66 13.17 7.34
N GLN A 93 3.46 12.58 7.37
CA GLN A 93 3.25 11.22 7.84
C GLN A 93 3.63 10.14 6.82
N HIS A 94 3.81 10.49 5.54
CA HIS A 94 4.15 9.55 4.47
C HIS A 94 5.49 9.90 3.83
N LYS A 95 6.47 9.01 3.97
CA LYS A 95 7.76 9.08 3.27
C LYS A 95 7.71 8.10 2.11
N ILE A 96 7.84 8.61 0.88
CA ILE A 96 7.69 7.80 -0.33
C ILE A 96 8.96 7.90 -1.16
N GLN A 97 9.46 6.74 -1.56
CA GLN A 97 10.63 6.60 -2.43
C GLN A 97 10.26 5.82 -3.67
N VAL A 98 10.81 6.23 -4.82
CA VAL A 98 10.57 5.58 -6.10
C VAL A 98 11.89 5.27 -6.78
N SER A 99 11.99 4.07 -7.32
CA SER A 99 13.11 3.65 -8.17
C SER A 99 12.54 3.16 -9.51
N THR A 100 13.17 3.55 -10.61
CA THR A 100 12.74 3.16 -11.97
C THR A 100 13.75 2.22 -12.60
N LEU A 101 13.27 1.24 -13.36
CA LEU A 101 14.11 0.30 -14.08
C LEU A 101 14.68 0.99 -15.32
N GLY A 102 16.00 1.15 -15.37
CA GLY A 102 16.70 1.68 -16.54
C GLY A 102 16.85 0.65 -17.65
N GLU A 103 17.28 1.10 -18.84
CA GLU A 103 17.50 0.24 -20.02
C GLU A 103 18.55 -0.87 -19.77
N SER A 104 19.45 -0.68 -18.81
CA SER A 104 20.45 -1.67 -18.40
C SER A 104 19.88 -2.79 -17.52
N GLY A 105 18.59 -2.75 -17.18
CA GLY A 105 17.95 -3.69 -16.25
C GLY A 105 18.29 -3.44 -14.78
N GLN A 106 18.92 -2.32 -14.45
CA GLN A 106 19.17 -1.90 -13.07
C GLN A 106 18.20 -0.79 -12.65
N TYR A 107 17.78 -0.84 -11.39
CA TYR A 107 16.99 0.23 -10.80
C TYR A 107 17.84 1.48 -10.58
N SER A 108 17.26 2.65 -10.80
CA SER A 108 17.82 3.94 -10.40
C SER A 108 18.01 4.01 -8.89
N LEU A 109 18.78 5.00 -8.43
CA LEU A 109 18.79 5.35 -7.02
C LEU A 109 17.38 5.78 -6.58
N PRO A 110 16.95 5.44 -5.35
CA PRO A 110 15.66 5.86 -4.84
C PRO A 110 15.53 7.38 -4.77
N GLU A 111 14.51 7.93 -5.43
CA GLU A 111 14.14 9.34 -5.37
C GLU A 111 12.99 9.55 -4.38
N SER A 112 13.12 10.52 -3.48
CA SER A 112 12.03 10.88 -2.56
C SER A 112 10.98 11.73 -3.28
N ILE A 113 9.71 11.37 -3.17
CA ILE A 113 8.59 12.12 -3.72
C ILE A 113 7.58 12.51 -2.63
N SER A 114 6.88 13.62 -2.85
CA SER A 114 5.76 14.06 -1.99
C SER A 114 4.53 13.21 -2.22
N LEU A 115 3.73 13.00 -1.16
CA LEU A 115 2.40 12.35 -1.24
C LEU A 115 1.50 12.99 -2.31
N SER A 116 1.57 14.31 -2.48
CA SER A 116 0.81 15.04 -3.51
C SER A 116 1.15 14.68 -4.95
N LYS A 117 2.30 14.03 -5.21
CA LYS A 117 2.63 13.49 -6.54
C LYS A 117 2.04 12.09 -6.75
N VAL A 118 1.68 11.39 -5.66
CA VAL A 118 1.18 10.02 -5.67
C VAL A 118 -0.33 9.97 -5.83
N THR A 119 -1.03 10.95 -5.25
CA THR A 119 -2.49 11.10 -5.38
C THR A 119 -2.95 11.11 -6.82
N ARG A 120 -4.17 10.62 -7.07
CA ARG A 120 -4.77 10.72 -8.39
C ARG A 120 -5.03 12.16 -8.80
N ASP A 121 -4.90 12.43 -10.10
CA ASP A 121 -5.36 13.67 -10.70
C ASP A 121 -6.89 13.70 -10.88
N LYS A 122 -7.40 14.80 -11.44
CA LYS A 122 -8.85 14.98 -11.71
C LYS A 122 -9.41 13.98 -12.73
N GLU A 123 -8.56 13.34 -13.51
CA GLU A 123 -8.92 12.31 -14.49
C GLU A 123 -8.83 10.90 -13.88
N GLY A 124 -8.45 10.79 -12.60
CA GLY A 124 -8.30 9.52 -11.89
C GLY A 124 -6.98 8.79 -12.18
N ASN A 125 -6.00 9.46 -12.78
CA ASN A 125 -4.72 8.87 -13.14
C ASN A 125 -3.65 9.15 -12.08
N SER A 126 -2.76 8.17 -11.88
CA SER A 126 -1.55 8.33 -11.07
C SER A 126 -0.46 7.42 -11.62
N ASP A 127 0.76 7.96 -11.66
CA ASP A 127 1.97 7.27 -12.08
C ASP A 127 2.51 6.30 -11.01
N TYR A 128 2.00 6.41 -9.78
CA TYR A 128 2.53 5.73 -8.60
C TYR A 128 1.51 4.81 -7.93
N LEU A 129 0.27 4.77 -8.43
CA LEU A 129 -0.78 3.89 -7.91
C LEU A 129 -1.26 2.91 -9.00
N PRO A 130 -1.78 1.73 -8.62
CA PRO A 130 -2.48 0.87 -9.57
C PRO A 130 -3.68 1.61 -10.16
N LYS A 131 -4.04 1.33 -11.42
CA LYS A 131 -5.24 1.94 -12.04
C LYS A 131 -6.52 1.62 -11.28
N HIS A 132 -6.63 0.39 -10.78
CA HIS A 132 -7.76 -0.07 -10.00
C HIS A 132 -7.28 -0.95 -8.85
N LEU A 133 -7.95 -0.84 -7.71
CA LEU A 133 -7.82 -1.76 -6.59
C LEU A 133 -9.13 -2.51 -6.43
N PHE A 134 -9.08 -3.84 -6.53
CA PHE A 134 -10.25 -4.69 -6.34
C PHE A 134 -10.00 -5.63 -5.18
N ALA A 135 -10.96 -5.75 -4.28
CA ALA A 135 -10.94 -6.71 -3.20
C ALA A 135 -12.29 -7.43 -3.15
N TYR A 136 -12.24 -8.76 -3.00
CA TYR A 136 -13.42 -9.60 -2.89
C TYR A 136 -13.47 -10.25 -1.50
N TYR A 137 -14.62 -10.16 -0.85
CA TYR A 137 -14.86 -10.75 0.44
C TYR A 137 -16.17 -11.53 0.42
N SER A 138 -16.11 -12.85 0.59
CA SER A 138 -17.27 -13.75 0.48
C SER A 138 -18.11 -13.84 1.76
N GLY A 139 -17.92 -12.94 2.73
CA GLY A 139 -18.63 -12.95 4.02
C GLY A 139 -19.61 -11.78 4.15
N PRO A 140 -20.55 -11.83 5.12
CA PRO A 140 -21.62 -10.84 5.30
C PRO A 140 -21.13 -9.53 5.96
N SER A 141 -19.91 -9.10 5.66
CA SER A 141 -19.31 -7.95 6.32
C SER A 141 -19.17 -6.77 5.37
N ASP A 142 -19.94 -5.72 5.64
CA ASP A 142 -19.92 -4.45 4.88
C ASP A 142 -18.68 -3.60 5.21
N ARG A 143 -17.87 -4.04 6.17
CA ARG A 143 -16.69 -3.31 6.67
C ARG A 143 -15.67 -2.99 5.59
N LEU A 144 -15.52 -3.89 4.61
CA LEU A 144 -14.62 -3.68 3.48
C LEU A 144 -15.25 -2.72 2.48
N GLU A 145 -16.57 -2.84 2.25
CA GLU A 145 -17.35 -1.99 1.34
C GLU A 145 -17.32 -0.52 1.79
N ASP A 146 -17.46 -0.26 3.09
CA ASP A 146 -17.37 1.08 3.67
C ASP A 146 -16.06 1.81 3.34
N LEU A 147 -14.98 1.07 3.10
CA LEU A 147 -13.69 1.66 2.75
C LEU A 147 -13.66 2.22 1.33
N PHE A 148 -14.55 1.75 0.44
CA PHE A 148 -14.63 2.18 -0.95
C PHE A 148 -15.66 3.30 -1.21
N LYS A 149 -16.48 3.68 -0.24
CA LYS A 149 -17.55 4.69 -0.40
C LYS A 149 -17.10 6.12 -0.80
N PRO A 150 -15.93 6.63 -0.39
CA PRO A 150 -15.46 7.94 -0.83
C PRO A 150 -14.82 7.95 -2.24
N HIS A 151 -14.82 6.82 -2.96
CA HIS A 151 -14.28 6.71 -4.33
C HIS A 151 -15.35 6.87 -5.40
#